data_AF-A0A556C161-F1
#
_entry.id   AF-A0A556C161-F1
#
_cell.length_a   1.000
_cell.length_b   1.000
_cell.length_c   1.000
_cell.angle_alpha   90.00
_cell.angle_beta   90.00
_cell.angle_gamma   90.00
#
_symmetry.space_group_name_H-M   'P 1'
#
loop_
_entity.id
_entity.type
_entity.pdbx_description
1 polymer ?
#
loop_
_entity_poly.entity_id
_entity_poly.type
_entity_poly.pdbx_seq_one_letter_code
_entity_poly.pdbx_strand_id
1 'polypeptide(L)'
;MGRGCSSKGAVFMIEAMAQTFLEVQKQDVMKGTTEIPSFAREMAPKEVHSYEEANKPIRYVETRNQSLENDLHPITGVPFEKKIIELPSGEIVEGVFPEFPVTYEVQLDEQQYLDSDARQFKTAIGKLAQEIENNPDLQKKFTPEQLEQIKYGETPEGYVWHHSEQPGVLQLVDKDLHDKSGHTGGRNLWGGGTEHR
;
A
#
# COMPACT_ATOMS: atom_id res chain seq x y z
N MET A 1 -56.37 -32.81 35.99
CA MET A 1 -56.56 -31.64 35.10
C MET A 1 -55.50 -30.61 35.44
N GLY A 2 -54.46 -30.33 34.64
CA GLY A 2 -54.51 -29.91 33.24
C GLY A 2 -54.40 -28.38 33.19
N ARG A 3 -53.20 -27.86 32.88
CA ARG A 3 -52.99 -26.54 32.27
C ARG A 3 -51.52 -26.42 31.85
N GLY A 4 -51.27 -26.69 30.58
CA GLY A 4 -49.99 -26.41 29.92
C GLY A 4 -49.79 -24.91 29.78
N CYS A 5 -48.55 -24.46 29.95
CA CYS A 5 -48.15 -23.11 29.62
C CYS A 5 -46.99 -23.16 28.61
N SER A 6 -47.40 -22.98 27.35
CA SER A 6 -46.68 -22.37 26.23
C SER A 6 -45.15 -22.44 26.18
N SER A 7 -44.61 -23.50 25.56
CA SER A 7 -43.29 -23.49 24.92
C SER A 7 -43.28 -22.81 23.55
N LYS A 8 -44.42 -22.22 23.12
CA LYS A 8 -44.60 -21.67 21.76
C LYS A 8 -43.98 -20.29 21.54
N GLY A 9 -43.59 -19.58 22.61
CA GLY A 9 -43.01 -18.23 22.51
C GLY A 9 -41.52 -18.18 22.16
N ALA A 10 -40.72 -19.15 22.64
CA ALA A 10 -39.27 -19.14 22.43
C ALA A 10 -38.85 -19.67 21.06
N VAL A 11 -39.61 -20.63 20.50
CA VAL A 11 -39.34 -21.20 19.16
C VAL A 11 -39.65 -20.17 18.05
N PHE A 12 -40.70 -19.36 18.23
CA PHE A 12 -41.09 -18.33 17.25
C PHE A 12 -40.04 -17.21 17.09
N MET A 13 -39.30 -16.87 18.15
CA MET A 13 -38.28 -15.82 18.10
C MET A 13 -36.98 -16.30 17.42
N ILE A 14 -36.63 -17.58 17.57
CA ILE A 14 -35.44 -18.17 16.91
C ILE A 14 -35.71 -18.37 15.40
N GLU A 15 -36.92 -18.79 15.03
CA GLU A 15 -37.31 -18.91 13.62
C GLU A 15 -37.39 -17.55 12.90
N ALA A 16 -37.87 -16.50 13.57
CA ALA A 16 -37.90 -15.14 13.01
C ALA A 16 -36.48 -14.57 12.80
N MET A 17 -35.55 -14.81 13.74
CA MET A 17 -34.16 -14.38 13.59
C MET A 17 -33.41 -15.16 12.49
N ALA A 18 -33.66 -16.46 12.35
CA ALA A 18 -33.11 -17.28 11.27
C ALA A 18 -33.64 -16.88 9.90
N GLN A 19 -34.93 -16.49 9.81
CA GLN A 19 -35.51 -15.95 8.58
C GLN A 19 -34.90 -14.59 8.21
N THR A 20 -34.70 -13.68 9.17
CA THR A 20 -33.98 -12.42 8.90
C THR A 20 -32.52 -12.63 8.51
N PHE A 21 -31.83 -13.65 9.05
CA PHE A 21 -30.45 -13.94 8.68
C PHE A 21 -30.34 -14.53 7.25
N LEU A 22 -31.31 -15.37 6.85
CA LEU A 22 -31.41 -15.89 5.48
C LEU A 22 -31.84 -14.82 4.47
N GLU A 23 -32.63 -13.83 4.89
CA GLU A 23 -33.03 -12.70 4.04
C GLU A 23 -31.87 -11.71 3.84
N VAL A 24 -31.04 -11.49 4.87
CA VAL A 24 -29.79 -10.71 4.77
C VAL A 24 -28.74 -11.44 3.93
N GLN A 25 -28.69 -12.79 3.96
CA GLN A 25 -27.82 -13.59 3.07
C GLN A 25 -28.31 -13.67 1.61
N LYS A 26 -29.53 -13.19 1.31
CA LYS A 26 -30.06 -13.07 -0.05
C LYS A 26 -29.90 -11.67 -0.66
N GLN A 27 -29.34 -10.71 0.08
CA GLN A 27 -28.82 -9.51 -0.57
C GLN A 27 -27.54 -9.92 -1.30
N ASP A 28 -27.69 -10.07 -2.61
CA ASP A 28 -26.64 -10.20 -3.59
C ASP A 28 -25.36 -9.49 -3.11
N VAL A 29 -24.35 -10.31 -2.80
CA VAL A 29 -22.95 -9.92 -2.98
C VAL A 29 -22.89 -9.32 -4.38
N MET A 30 -22.74 -8.00 -4.46
CA MET A 30 -22.88 -7.20 -5.67
C MET A 30 -22.25 -7.91 -6.87
N LYS A 31 -23.08 -8.49 -7.74
CA LYS A 31 -22.67 -8.71 -9.12
C LYS A 31 -22.41 -7.32 -9.68
N GLY A 32 -21.14 -6.95 -9.79
CA GLY A 32 -20.73 -5.68 -10.38
C GLY A 32 -21.47 -5.48 -11.70
N THR A 33 -22.27 -4.43 -11.79
CA THR A 33 -23.00 -4.11 -13.00
C THR A 33 -22.01 -3.61 -14.04
N THR A 34 -22.06 -4.10 -15.28
CA THR A 34 -21.25 -3.55 -16.38
C THR A 34 -21.78 -2.21 -16.91
N GLU A 35 -22.92 -1.77 -16.41
CA GLU A 35 -23.52 -0.49 -16.80
C GLU A 35 -22.80 0.66 -16.11
N ILE A 36 -22.18 1.53 -16.91
CA ILE A 36 -21.61 2.79 -16.42
C ILE A 36 -22.76 3.63 -15.82
N PRO A 37 -22.68 4.06 -14.55
CA PRO A 37 -23.68 4.92 -13.93
C PRO A 37 -23.92 6.22 -14.72
N SER A 38 -25.14 6.78 -14.67
CA SER A 38 -25.48 7.99 -15.43
C SER A 38 -24.54 9.15 -15.13
N PHE A 39 -24.19 9.38 -13.86
CA PHE A 39 -23.25 10.45 -13.48
C PHE A 39 -21.86 10.27 -14.11
N ALA A 40 -21.39 9.03 -14.28
CA ALA A 40 -20.10 8.74 -14.89
C ALA A 40 -20.15 8.87 -16.42
N ARG A 41 -21.32 8.61 -17.05
CA ARG A 41 -21.54 8.93 -18.48
C ARG A 41 -21.53 10.44 -18.75
N GLU A 42 -21.92 11.23 -17.76
CA GLU A 42 -21.96 12.69 -17.81
C GLU A 42 -20.61 13.34 -17.43
N MET A 43 -19.66 12.58 -16.87
CA MET A 43 -18.30 13.05 -16.62
C MET A 43 -17.53 13.17 -17.94
N ALA A 44 -17.59 14.35 -18.55
CA ALA A 44 -16.74 14.72 -19.66
C ALA A 44 -15.43 15.35 -19.13
N PRO A 45 -14.24 14.84 -19.52
CA PRO A 45 -12.99 15.52 -19.23
C PRO A 45 -13.01 16.93 -19.87
N LYS A 46 -12.60 17.95 -19.11
CA LYS A 46 -12.54 19.33 -19.61
C LYS A 46 -11.53 19.47 -20.75
N GLU A 47 -10.41 18.75 -20.65
CA GLU A 47 -9.37 18.69 -21.66
C GLU A 47 -8.84 17.24 -21.74
N VAL A 48 -8.58 16.77 -22.95
CA VAL A 48 -7.88 15.51 -23.22
C VAL A 48 -6.66 15.85 -24.07
N HIS A 49 -5.48 15.76 -23.48
CA HIS A 49 -4.23 16.08 -24.18
C HIS A 49 -3.83 14.98 -25.17
N SER A 50 -4.11 13.72 -24.85
CA SER A 50 -3.86 12.57 -25.73
C SER A 50 -4.85 11.44 -25.45
N TYR A 51 -5.58 11.01 -26.48
CA TYR A 51 -6.42 9.81 -26.40
C TYR A 51 -5.59 8.52 -26.37
N GLU A 52 -4.39 8.54 -26.93
CA GLU A 52 -3.50 7.37 -26.92
C GLU A 52 -3.01 7.10 -25.49
N GLU A 53 -2.60 8.14 -24.77
CA GLU A 53 -2.20 8.03 -23.36
C GLU A 53 -3.39 7.66 -22.47
N ALA A 54 -4.55 8.28 -22.68
CA ALA A 54 -5.76 8.00 -21.90
C ALA A 54 -6.32 6.58 -22.10
N ASN A 55 -6.04 5.95 -23.25
CA ASN A 55 -6.48 4.59 -23.55
C ASN A 55 -5.41 3.53 -23.30
N LYS A 56 -4.24 3.89 -22.72
CA LYS A 56 -3.25 2.89 -22.32
C LYS A 56 -3.91 1.88 -21.37
N PRO A 57 -3.83 0.57 -21.64
CA PRO A 57 -4.42 -0.42 -20.76
C PRO A 57 -3.70 -0.44 -19.41
N ILE A 58 -4.46 -0.45 -18.32
CA ILE A 58 -3.92 -0.66 -16.97
C ILE A 58 -3.70 -2.15 -16.79
N ARG A 59 -2.45 -2.56 -16.54
CA ARG A 59 -2.11 -3.95 -16.26
C ARG A 59 -2.20 -4.22 -14.77
N TYR A 60 -3.00 -5.20 -14.37
CA TYR A 60 -3.03 -5.66 -13.00
C TYR A 60 -1.75 -6.45 -12.64
N VAL A 61 -1.18 -6.17 -11.47
CA VAL A 61 -0.07 -6.94 -10.87
C VAL A 61 -0.54 -7.65 -9.61
N GLU A 62 -0.31 -8.96 -9.56
CA GLU A 62 -0.49 -9.70 -8.31
C GLU A 62 0.55 -9.25 -7.28
N THR A 63 0.07 -8.85 -6.11
CA THR A 63 0.88 -8.33 -5.01
C THR A 63 0.66 -9.16 -3.75
N ARG A 64 1.72 -9.36 -2.97
CA ARG A 64 1.60 -10.05 -1.69
C ARG A 64 0.67 -9.25 -0.79
N ASN A 65 -0.26 -9.95 -0.13
CA ASN A 65 -1.28 -9.38 0.75
C ASN A 65 -2.31 -8.47 0.04
N GLN A 66 -2.50 -8.60 -1.28
CA GLN A 66 -3.52 -7.85 -2.02
C GLN A 66 -4.96 -8.05 -1.54
N SER A 67 -5.24 -9.13 -0.80
CA SER A 67 -6.57 -9.34 -0.18
C SER A 67 -6.88 -8.34 0.94
N LEU A 68 -5.90 -7.57 1.39
CA LEU A 68 -6.05 -6.50 2.38
C LEU A 68 -6.37 -5.15 1.73
N GLU A 69 -6.81 -5.12 0.47
CA GLU A 69 -7.19 -3.88 -0.20
C GLU A 69 -8.21 -3.06 0.62
N ASN A 70 -7.84 -1.83 0.97
CA ASN A 70 -8.58 -0.91 1.83
C ASN A 70 -8.80 -1.42 3.27
N ASP A 71 -7.93 -2.30 3.74
CA ASP A 71 -7.92 -2.83 5.11
C ASP A 71 -6.53 -2.67 5.76
N LEU A 72 -6.45 -2.95 7.05
CA LEU A 72 -5.22 -2.89 7.84
C LEU A 72 -4.60 -4.28 7.99
N HIS A 73 -3.27 -4.34 7.93
CA HIS A 73 -2.55 -5.58 8.21
C HIS A 73 -2.78 -6.02 9.67
N PRO A 74 -3.18 -7.28 9.92
CA PRO A 74 -3.73 -7.70 11.22
C PRO A 74 -2.72 -7.66 12.38
N ILE A 75 -1.42 -7.64 12.08
CA ILE A 75 -0.34 -7.62 13.09
C ILE A 75 0.24 -6.21 13.26
N THR A 76 0.46 -5.51 12.16
CA THR A 76 1.22 -4.26 12.13
C THR A 76 0.33 -3.03 12.08
N GLY A 77 -0.94 -3.19 11.69
CA GLY A 77 -1.87 -2.08 11.47
C GLY A 77 -1.54 -1.23 10.24
N VAL A 78 -0.58 -1.63 9.42
CA VAL A 78 -0.21 -0.91 8.19
C VAL A 78 -1.35 -1.03 7.18
N PRO A 79 -1.89 0.07 6.63
CA PRO A 79 -2.92 0.02 5.59
C PRO A 79 -2.39 -0.58 4.30
N PHE A 80 -3.24 -1.26 3.55
CA PHE A 80 -2.95 -1.71 2.20
C PHE A 80 -3.91 -1.03 1.22
N GLU A 81 -3.36 -0.23 0.31
CA GLU A 81 -4.15 0.58 -0.62
C GLU A 81 -3.91 0.17 -2.06
N LYS A 82 -4.97 0.24 -2.88
CA LYS A 82 -4.87 0.10 -4.33
C LYS A 82 -4.21 1.34 -4.91
N LYS A 83 -3.16 1.14 -5.71
CA LYS A 83 -2.43 2.21 -6.39
C LYS A 83 -2.28 1.91 -7.87
N ILE A 84 -2.35 2.99 -8.66
CA ILE A 84 -2.03 3.01 -10.08
C ILE A 84 -0.67 3.69 -10.23
N ILE A 85 0.26 3.03 -10.91
CA ILE A 85 1.67 3.43 -10.99
C ILE A 85 2.08 3.40 -12.46
N GLU A 86 2.72 4.46 -12.95
CA GLU A 86 3.40 4.45 -14.24
C GLU A 86 4.84 3.99 -14.05
N LEU A 87 5.23 2.90 -14.72
CA LEU A 87 6.58 2.35 -14.68
C LEU A 87 7.52 3.13 -15.61
N PRO A 88 8.85 3.01 -15.44
CA PRO A 88 9.82 3.66 -16.34
C PRO A 88 9.70 3.24 -17.81
N SER A 89 9.08 2.09 -18.08
CA SER A 89 8.75 1.64 -19.44
C SER A 89 7.58 2.40 -20.08
N GLY A 90 6.87 3.26 -19.34
CA GLY A 90 5.63 3.92 -19.74
C GLY A 90 4.38 3.04 -19.62
N GLU A 91 4.52 1.84 -19.05
CA GLU A 91 3.42 0.95 -18.71
C GLU A 91 2.71 1.42 -17.44
N ILE A 92 1.38 1.39 -17.43
CA ILE A 92 0.57 1.70 -16.25
C ILE A 92 0.16 0.39 -15.60
N VAL A 93 0.49 0.23 -14.32
CA VAL A 93 0.14 -0.95 -13.52
C VAL A 93 -0.76 -0.59 -12.36
N GLU A 94 -1.63 -1.52 -11.98
CA GLU A 94 -2.46 -1.45 -10.79
C GLU A 94 -2.11 -2.59 -9.83
N GLY A 95 -1.90 -2.27 -8.55
CA GLY A 95 -1.62 -3.24 -7.50
C GLY A 95 -2.03 -2.73 -6.12
N VAL A 96 -1.85 -3.56 -5.09
CA VAL A 96 -2.17 -3.21 -3.71
C VAL A 96 -0.87 -3.21 -2.89
N PHE A 97 -0.58 -2.10 -2.23
CA PHE A 97 0.71 -1.86 -1.56
C PHE A 97 0.51 -1.33 -0.14
N PRO A 98 1.46 -1.59 0.77
CA PRO A 98 1.41 -1.05 2.12
C PRO A 98 1.71 0.46 2.18
N GLU A 99 0.96 1.19 2.98
CA GLU A 99 1.25 2.59 3.33
C GLU A 99 2.04 2.67 4.64
N PHE A 100 3.37 2.62 4.56
CA PHE A 100 4.21 2.71 5.74
C PHE A 100 4.24 4.14 6.32
N PRO A 101 4.36 4.31 7.65
CA PRO A 101 4.75 5.58 8.25
C PRO A 101 6.18 5.94 7.82
N VAL A 102 6.30 6.86 6.86
CA VAL A 102 7.60 7.27 6.29
C VAL A 102 8.29 8.29 7.20
N THR A 103 9.53 8.00 7.59
CA THR A 103 10.34 8.94 8.39
C THR A 103 11.08 9.92 7.48
N TYR A 104 11.59 9.41 6.36
CA TYR A 104 12.29 10.16 5.33
C TYR A 104 12.14 9.48 3.97
N GLU A 105 12.13 10.26 2.89
CA GLU A 105 11.96 9.77 1.53
C GLU A 105 13.04 10.35 0.61
N VAL A 106 13.49 9.54 -0.35
CA VAL A 106 14.46 9.92 -1.36
C VAL A 106 13.95 9.52 -2.73
N GLN A 107 13.96 10.47 -3.65
CA GLN A 107 13.90 10.18 -5.09
C GLN A 107 15.30 9.86 -5.62
N LEU A 108 15.48 8.67 -6.19
CA LEU A 108 16.66 8.28 -6.94
C LEU A 108 16.60 8.86 -8.36
N ASP A 109 17.78 9.09 -8.94
CA ASP A 109 17.89 9.38 -10.37
C ASP A 109 17.63 8.10 -11.17
N GLU A 110 17.02 8.20 -12.36
CA GLU A 110 16.68 7.03 -13.20
C GLU A 110 17.90 6.15 -13.53
N GLN A 111 19.07 6.76 -13.65
CA GLN A 111 20.34 6.06 -13.89
C GLN A 111 20.70 5.08 -12.76
N GLN A 112 20.12 5.27 -11.57
CA GLN A 112 20.35 4.47 -10.38
C GLN A 112 19.29 3.39 -10.17
N TYR A 113 18.24 3.30 -11.01
CA TYR A 113 17.15 2.37 -10.77
C TYR A 113 17.59 0.90 -10.79
N LEU A 114 18.59 0.58 -11.60
CA LEU A 114 19.18 -0.76 -11.72
C LEU A 114 20.44 -0.94 -10.88
N ASP A 115 20.74 0.01 -9.99
CA ASP A 115 21.83 -0.16 -9.03
C ASP A 115 21.51 -1.24 -7.98
N SER A 116 22.56 -1.76 -7.33
CA SER A 116 22.38 -2.72 -6.23
C SER A 116 21.78 -2.07 -4.98
N ASP A 117 21.19 -2.86 -4.08
CA ASP A 117 20.62 -2.37 -2.82
C ASP A 117 21.64 -1.51 -2.08
N ALA A 118 22.86 -2.03 -1.96
CA ALA A 118 23.94 -1.34 -1.27
C ALA A 118 24.27 0.03 -1.89
N ARG A 119 24.23 0.16 -3.23
CA ARG A 119 24.49 1.45 -3.90
C ARG A 119 23.34 2.42 -3.70
N GLN A 120 22.10 1.96 -3.92
CA GLN A 120 20.91 2.79 -3.76
C GLN A 120 20.76 3.28 -2.30
N PHE A 121 20.96 2.39 -1.33
CA PHE A 121 20.89 2.75 0.10
C PHE A 121 22.04 3.68 0.51
N LYS A 122 23.24 3.50 -0.06
CA LYS A 122 24.35 4.45 0.13
C LYS A 122 24.01 5.85 -0.40
N THR A 123 23.32 5.95 -1.54
CA THR A 123 22.81 7.24 -2.03
C THR A 123 21.76 7.81 -1.08
N ALA A 124 20.81 6.99 -0.64
CA ALA A 124 19.72 7.44 0.21
C ALA A 124 20.21 7.95 1.58
N ILE A 125 21.11 7.21 2.24
CA ILE A 125 21.70 7.65 3.52
C ILE A 125 22.59 8.89 3.37
N GLY A 126 23.29 9.02 2.23
CA GLY A 126 24.05 10.23 1.93
C GLY A 126 23.17 11.47 1.80
N LYS A 127 22.02 11.34 1.11
CA LYS A 127 21.03 12.43 1.00
C LYS A 127 20.41 12.76 2.36
N LEU A 128 20.07 11.75 3.17
CA LEU A 128 19.56 11.95 4.53
C LEU A 128 20.56 12.71 5.42
N ALA A 129 21.84 12.31 5.39
CA ALA A 129 22.89 12.96 6.17
C ALA A 129 23.02 14.45 5.80
N GLN A 130 22.99 14.78 4.51
CA GLN A 130 23.08 16.16 4.03
C GLN A 130 21.86 17.00 4.45
N GLU A 131 20.66 16.44 4.38
CA GLU A 131 19.45 17.18 4.73
C GLU A 131 19.34 17.41 6.25
N ILE A 132 19.75 16.42 7.04
CA ILE A 132 19.77 16.51 8.50
C ILE A 132 20.60 17.71 8.95
N GLU A 133 21.75 18.02 8.34
CA GLU A 133 22.60 19.16 8.75
C GLU A 133 21.84 20.50 8.77
N ASN A 134 20.84 20.68 7.90
CA ASN A 134 20.13 21.93 7.71
C ASN A 134 18.65 21.87 8.13
N ASN A 135 18.17 20.72 8.61
CA ASN A 135 16.76 20.49 8.95
C ASN A 135 16.61 20.04 10.43
N PRO A 136 16.43 20.99 11.38
CA PRO A 136 16.27 20.67 12.79
C PRO A 136 15.05 19.81 13.12
N ASP A 137 13.99 19.87 12.31
CA ASP A 137 12.79 19.06 12.54
C ASP A 137 13.00 17.61 12.09
N LEU A 138 13.79 17.40 11.04
CA LEU A 138 14.24 16.06 10.66
C LEU A 138 15.23 15.49 11.69
N GLN A 139 16.17 16.29 12.20
CA GLN A 139 17.10 15.88 13.27
C GLN A 139 16.36 15.32 14.50
N LYS A 140 15.28 15.99 14.93
CA LYS A 140 14.49 15.59 16.11
C LYS A 140 13.79 14.23 15.97
N LYS A 141 13.69 13.68 14.75
CA LYS A 141 13.12 12.34 14.53
C LYS A 141 14.07 11.22 14.94
N PHE A 142 15.36 11.51 15.16
CA PHE A 142 16.40 10.53 15.42
C PHE A 142 17.03 10.71 16.80
N THR A 143 17.47 9.60 17.41
CA THR A 143 18.28 9.66 18.64
C THR A 143 19.72 10.10 18.34
N PRO A 144 20.50 10.55 19.34
CA PRO A 144 21.91 10.89 19.15
C PRO A 144 22.72 9.76 18.49
N GLU A 145 22.48 8.51 18.88
CA GLU A 145 23.16 7.33 18.31
C GLU A 145 22.78 7.12 16.84
N GLN A 146 21.50 7.29 16.49
CA GLN A 146 21.02 7.22 15.10
C GLN A 146 21.60 8.35 14.24
N LEU A 147 21.75 9.56 14.79
CA LEU A 147 22.39 10.67 14.10
C LEU A 147 23.87 10.39 13.82
N GLU A 148 24.57 9.73 14.74
CA GLU A 148 25.95 9.28 14.51
C GLU A 148 26.00 8.22 13.39
N GLN A 149 25.14 7.20 13.43
CA GLN A 149 25.03 6.19 12.36
C GLN A 149 24.83 6.83 10.99
N ILE A 150 23.86 7.75 10.88
CA ILE A 150 23.57 8.47 9.63
C ILE A 150 24.80 9.25 9.15
N LYS A 151 25.51 9.92 10.06
CA LYS A 151 26.75 10.66 9.74
C LYS A 151 27.86 9.74 9.21
N TYR A 152 27.92 8.49 9.68
CA TYR A 152 28.84 7.47 9.16
C TYR A 152 28.34 6.76 7.89
N GLY A 153 27.16 7.13 7.38
CA GLY A 153 26.57 6.51 6.20
C GLY A 153 25.95 5.14 6.48
N GLU A 154 25.59 4.88 7.74
CA GLU A 154 24.91 3.67 8.18
C GLU A 154 23.41 3.92 8.30
N THR A 155 22.60 2.89 7.98
CA THR A 155 21.15 2.98 8.21
C THR A 155 20.91 3.02 9.72
N PRO A 156 20.13 3.99 10.23
CA PRO A 156 19.91 4.13 11.66
C PRO A 156 19.22 2.87 12.23
N GLU A 157 19.63 2.47 13.42
CA GLU A 157 19.08 1.28 14.09
C GLU A 157 17.56 1.38 14.25
N GLY A 158 16.86 0.27 14.01
CA GLY A 158 15.40 0.21 14.00
C GLY A 158 14.75 0.56 12.65
N TYR A 159 15.52 1.05 11.68
CA TYR A 159 15.01 1.40 10.35
C TYR A 159 15.54 0.49 9.24
N VAL A 160 14.82 0.48 8.13
CA VAL A 160 15.26 -0.09 6.85
C VAL A 160 14.90 0.84 5.70
N TRP A 161 15.66 0.73 4.61
CA TRP A 161 15.29 1.34 3.34
C TRP A 161 14.33 0.43 2.59
N HIS A 162 13.14 0.95 2.36
CA HIS A 162 12.06 0.33 1.62
C HIS A 162 12.01 0.87 0.20
N HIS A 163 12.02 -0.01 -0.80
CA HIS A 163 11.67 0.35 -2.18
C HIS A 163 10.15 0.49 -2.30
N SER A 164 9.68 1.74 -2.36
CA SER A 164 8.26 2.04 -2.65
C SER A 164 7.91 1.57 -4.05
N GLU A 165 6.64 1.23 -4.23
CA GLU A 165 6.01 0.93 -5.50
C GLU A 165 6.17 2.06 -6.54
N GLN A 166 6.35 3.31 -6.09
CA GLN A 166 6.65 4.45 -6.97
C GLN A 166 8.09 4.37 -7.50
N PRO A 167 8.32 4.51 -8.83
CA PRO A 167 9.66 4.43 -9.41
C PRO A 167 10.69 5.38 -8.81
N GLY A 168 11.82 4.81 -8.39
CA GLY A 168 12.94 5.55 -7.81
C GLY A 168 12.72 6.02 -6.37
N VAL A 169 11.57 5.77 -5.76
CA VAL A 169 11.28 6.21 -4.40
C VAL A 169 11.82 5.19 -3.39
N LEU A 170 12.72 5.67 -2.53
CA LEU A 170 13.19 4.96 -1.34
C LEU A 170 12.67 5.63 -0.09
N GLN A 171 12.11 4.84 0.82
CA GLN A 171 11.56 5.32 2.07
C GLN A 171 12.30 4.71 3.25
N LEU A 172 12.69 5.54 4.21
CA LEU A 172 13.17 5.10 5.50
C LEU A 172 11.97 4.82 6.40
N VAL A 173 11.76 3.55 6.73
CA VAL A 173 10.59 3.06 7.48
C VAL A 173 11.02 2.20 8.65
N ASP A 174 10.13 2.04 9.64
CA ASP A 174 10.35 1.15 10.76
C ASP A 174 10.54 -0.30 10.28
N LYS A 175 11.63 -0.92 10.73
CA LYS A 175 12.04 -2.27 10.31
C LYS A 175 11.02 -3.33 10.71
N ASP A 176 10.44 -3.21 11.89
CA ASP A 176 9.52 -4.20 12.42
C ASP A 176 8.19 -4.16 11.66
N LEU A 177 7.66 -2.96 11.39
CA LEU A 177 6.49 -2.79 10.54
C LEU A 177 6.74 -3.33 9.13
N HIS A 178 7.88 -3.01 8.53
CA HIS A 178 8.25 -3.46 7.19
C HIS A 178 8.30 -4.99 7.10
N ASP A 179 9.07 -5.63 7.98
CA ASP A 179 9.33 -7.07 7.92
C ASP A 179 8.07 -7.90 8.25
N LYS A 180 7.26 -7.43 9.20
CA LYS A 180 6.03 -8.13 9.62
C LYS A 180 4.86 -7.90 8.67
N SER A 181 4.80 -6.78 7.94
CA SER A 181 3.70 -6.51 6.99
C SER A 181 3.81 -7.36 5.73
N GLY A 182 5.04 -7.64 5.27
CA GLY A 182 5.33 -8.56 4.17
C GLY A 182 4.59 -8.25 2.87
N HIS A 183 5.27 -7.66 1.90
CA HIS A 183 4.65 -7.10 0.70
C HIS A 183 5.51 -7.34 -0.54
N THR A 184 4.95 -7.06 -1.72
CA THR A 184 5.71 -6.92 -2.96
C THR A 184 6.32 -5.52 -2.99
N GLY A 185 7.63 -5.41 -2.74
CA GLY A 185 8.33 -4.11 -2.84
C GLY A 185 8.52 -3.64 -4.29
N GLY A 186 8.65 -2.32 -4.48
CA GLY A 186 8.81 -1.71 -5.81
C GLY A 186 10.06 -2.12 -6.56
N ARG A 187 11.01 -2.79 -5.88
CA ARG A 187 12.14 -3.42 -6.55
C ARG A 187 11.73 -4.37 -7.67
N ASN A 188 10.62 -5.11 -7.49
CA ASN A 188 10.08 -6.01 -8.51
C ASN A 188 9.36 -5.28 -9.64
N LEU A 189 8.99 -4.01 -9.45
CA LEU A 189 8.25 -3.21 -10.43
C LEU A 189 9.20 -2.40 -11.33
N TRP A 190 10.17 -1.70 -10.75
CA TRP A 190 10.98 -0.74 -11.49
C TRP A 190 12.50 -0.89 -11.30
N GLY A 191 12.96 -1.62 -10.27
CA GLY A 191 14.38 -1.70 -9.91
C GLY A 191 15.13 -2.95 -10.38
N GLY A 192 14.61 -3.68 -11.36
CA GLY A 192 15.27 -4.89 -11.90
C GLY A 192 15.05 -6.18 -11.09
N GLY A 193 14.21 -6.16 -10.06
CA GLY A 193 13.81 -7.35 -9.31
C GLY A 193 14.97 -8.02 -8.55
N THR A 194 14.90 -9.34 -8.41
CA THR A 194 15.86 -10.14 -7.61
C THR A 194 17.28 -10.08 -8.16
N GLU A 195 17.46 -9.97 -9.48
CA GLU A 195 18.79 -9.98 -10.13
C GLU A 195 19.66 -8.78 -9.75
N HIS A 196 19.03 -7.71 -9.25
CA HIS A 196 19.70 -6.48 -8.90
C HIS A 196 19.86 -6.26 -7.40
N ARG A 197 19.40 -7.17 -6.52
CA ARG A 197 19.51 -7.00 -5.06
C ARG A 197 20.96 -7.02 -4.57
#